data_AF-A0A1M6TSX1-F1
#
_entry.id   AF-A0A1M6TSX1-F1
#
_cell.length_a   1.000
_cell.length_b   1.000
_cell.length_c   1.000
_cell.angle_alpha   90.00
_cell.angle_beta   90.00
_cell.angle_gamma   90.00
#
_symmetry.space_group_name_H-M   'P 1'
#
loop_
_entity.id
_entity.type
_entity.pdbx_description
1 polymer ?
#
loop_
_entity_poly.entity_id
_entity_poly.type
_entity_poly.pdbx_seq_one_letter_code
_entity_poly.pdbx_strand_id
1 'polypeptide(L)'
;MCSILGLSPAAFAATVDSVNEDNLSVPPVEGKTLVYTDTEGTASFGWIDPVNDFGNVGLGIAVYNEPFTAQNTYDFAGCIMAQPDRQLQAAPNNLNCQAPPDSGKRFKLKTTETNAPIDLVLDVSADDSDKLYRVIGKFSNLTDGTNSVDGDLNAFRFETGFGVGNAFTPSSADDGLSFGFADATTKLTIGDLGKSPGGLFGGSKVEGLPFFSTTVSAFVESVATSLDQDTTETDGAMPAPYANLFGDWRTLSAVPTGWFIDHDGNPANDSILLAWDNGTADTVEESGWQTFKKVFSPIVLVDTNGDDTPDTLADRWDPNSINFDPALAVDVLPLVDTLGEEDPDNNVPDAISLEQSTAAALYDGTFNVLIDGKAVTIDLFDQWVNKPVTVIDSTNSSLYATWFPDEGEDGLYQLASDSSWITLDEMNSLINNNADLERVAGYVQGPVEDLANVNINTTISVADTSSWPTCTSDGVDTNCTFTLRVTGLNDVVDVPEIPITPVEEEPTDPEVTASSSGGGTIFGCSAGAPGSPFDPVLPGMVLMALGGLWARKRLSNT
;
A
#
# COMPACT_ATOMS: atom_id res chain seq x y z
N MET A 1 -19.61 -58.03 26.55
CA MET A 1 -20.48 -56.87 26.82
C MET A 1 -19.61 -55.63 26.69
N CYS A 2 -20.06 -54.68 25.87
CA CYS A 2 -19.29 -53.62 25.22
C CYS A 2 -18.54 -52.70 26.18
N SER A 3 -17.27 -52.44 25.85
CA SER A 3 -16.63 -51.14 26.11
C SER A 3 -17.33 -50.11 25.24
N ILE A 4 -17.98 -49.13 25.86
CA ILE A 4 -18.38 -47.91 25.20
C ILE A 4 -17.12 -47.04 25.15
N LEU A 5 -16.51 -46.95 23.97
CA LEU A 5 -15.58 -45.90 23.61
C LEU A 5 -16.31 -44.57 23.80
N GLY A 6 -15.78 -43.72 24.68
CA GLY A 6 -16.19 -42.33 24.76
C GLY A 6 -15.74 -41.64 23.48
N LEU A 7 -16.68 -41.35 22.58
CA LEU A 7 -16.51 -40.25 21.65
C LEU A 7 -16.54 -38.98 22.49
N SER A 8 -15.38 -38.33 22.62
CA SER A 8 -15.35 -36.89 22.86
C SER A 8 -16.19 -36.22 21.77
N PRO A 9 -17.03 -35.22 22.10
CA PRO A 9 -17.63 -34.40 21.05
C PRO A 9 -16.47 -33.81 20.24
N ALA A 10 -16.43 -34.11 18.95
CA ALA A 10 -15.50 -33.46 18.05
C ALA A 10 -15.87 -31.98 18.06
N ALA A 11 -14.98 -31.18 18.65
CA ALA A 11 -15.04 -29.75 18.47
C ALA A 11 -14.53 -29.48 17.05
N PHE A 12 -15.31 -28.76 16.27
CA PHE A 12 -15.06 -28.54 14.87
C PHE A 12 -14.89 -27.04 14.66
N ALA A 13 -13.73 -26.53 15.02
CA ALA A 13 -13.30 -25.18 14.74
C ALA A 13 -11.84 -25.17 14.32
N ALA A 14 -11.26 -24.00 14.08
CA ALA A 14 -9.88 -23.91 13.65
C ALA A 14 -9.18 -22.60 14.03
N THR A 15 -7.87 -22.69 14.23
CA THR A 15 -6.97 -21.57 14.46
C THR A 15 -6.08 -21.39 13.23
N VAL A 16 -5.91 -20.14 12.80
CA VAL A 16 -4.93 -19.79 11.76
C VAL A 16 -3.54 -19.75 12.39
N ASP A 17 -2.64 -20.59 11.92
CA ASP A 17 -1.32 -20.79 12.52
C ASP A 17 -0.28 -19.84 11.92
N SER A 18 -0.21 -19.79 10.59
CA SER A 18 0.84 -19.09 9.84
C SER A 18 0.40 -18.75 8.42
N VAL A 19 1.19 -17.89 7.78
CA VAL A 19 1.15 -17.74 6.32
C VAL A 19 1.91 -18.93 5.74
N ASN A 20 1.27 -19.64 4.81
CA ASN A 20 1.89 -20.75 4.11
C ASN A 20 2.90 -20.19 3.09
N GLU A 21 4.10 -20.74 3.09
CA GLU A 21 5.22 -20.26 2.26
C GLU A 21 5.36 -21.01 0.93
N ASP A 22 4.57 -22.06 0.68
CA ASP A 22 4.78 -22.97 -0.47
C ASP A 22 4.55 -22.30 -1.82
N ASN A 23 3.73 -21.24 -1.88
CA ASN A 23 3.54 -20.42 -3.08
C ASN A 23 4.21 -19.04 -2.96
N LEU A 24 5.18 -18.85 -2.07
CA LEU A 24 5.88 -17.59 -1.89
C LEU A 24 7.36 -17.71 -2.29
N SER A 25 7.95 -16.63 -2.81
CA SER A 25 9.40 -16.58 -2.99
C SER A 25 10.09 -16.38 -1.63
N VAL A 26 10.56 -17.48 -1.03
CA VAL A 26 11.30 -17.46 0.23
C VAL A 26 12.71 -18.03 0.02
N PRO A 27 13.79 -17.23 0.20
CA PRO A 27 13.79 -15.82 0.58
C PRO A 27 13.27 -14.90 -0.54
N PRO A 28 12.93 -13.63 -0.22
CA PRO A 28 12.54 -12.63 -1.21
C PRO A 28 13.55 -12.49 -2.36
N VAL A 29 13.04 -12.25 -3.57
CA VAL A 29 13.83 -12.10 -4.80
C VAL A 29 13.68 -10.67 -5.29
N GLU A 30 14.79 -10.00 -5.59
CA GLU A 30 14.80 -8.61 -6.08
C GLU A 30 14.01 -7.64 -5.19
N GLY A 31 14.06 -7.84 -3.87
CA GLY A 31 13.34 -7.00 -2.90
C GLY A 31 11.83 -7.27 -2.83
N LYS A 32 11.35 -8.41 -3.36
CA LYS A 32 9.93 -8.77 -3.42
C LYS A 32 9.68 -10.17 -2.85
N THR A 33 8.63 -10.34 -2.07
CA THR A 33 8.05 -11.67 -1.80
C THR A 33 7.01 -11.94 -2.90
N LEU A 34 7.43 -12.53 -4.02
CA LEU A 34 6.51 -12.92 -5.11
C LEU A 34 5.47 -13.90 -4.59
N VAL A 35 4.21 -13.70 -4.97
CA VAL A 35 3.12 -14.65 -4.72
C VAL A 35 2.87 -15.43 -6.00
N TYR A 36 3.23 -16.72 -5.99
CA TYR A 36 3.13 -17.58 -7.15
C TYR A 36 1.71 -18.14 -7.33
N THR A 37 1.36 -18.34 -8.60
CA THR A 37 0.08 -18.91 -9.05
C THR A 37 0.02 -20.44 -8.89
N ASP A 38 1.16 -21.06 -8.58
CA ASP A 38 1.33 -22.47 -8.25
C ASP A 38 2.44 -22.65 -7.20
N THR A 39 2.53 -23.86 -6.65
CA THR A 39 3.58 -24.24 -5.69
C THR A 39 4.91 -24.58 -6.35
N GLU A 40 4.99 -24.56 -7.68
CA GLU A 40 6.24 -24.80 -8.44
C GLU A 40 7.01 -23.49 -8.69
N GLY A 41 6.35 -22.34 -8.48
CA GLY A 41 6.92 -21.02 -8.65
C GLY A 41 6.99 -20.55 -10.10
N THR A 42 6.08 -21.00 -10.98
CA THR A 42 6.22 -20.78 -12.43
C THR A 42 5.84 -19.36 -12.88
N ALA A 43 4.83 -18.75 -12.26
CA ALA A 43 4.32 -17.43 -12.59
C ALA A 43 3.75 -16.73 -11.35
N SER A 44 3.73 -15.39 -11.37
CA SER A 44 3.22 -14.55 -10.29
C SER A 44 2.52 -13.32 -10.88
N PHE A 45 1.44 -12.88 -10.23
CA PHE A 45 0.65 -11.69 -10.62
C PHE A 45 0.81 -10.52 -9.67
N GLY A 46 1.75 -10.64 -8.72
CA GLY A 46 1.91 -9.66 -7.67
C GLY A 46 2.82 -10.13 -6.56
N TRP A 47 3.10 -9.25 -5.62
CA TRP A 47 4.00 -9.53 -4.53
C TRP A 47 3.60 -8.81 -3.25
N ILE A 48 4.23 -9.24 -2.15
CA ILE A 48 4.20 -8.58 -0.86
C ILE A 48 5.55 -7.86 -0.66
N ASP A 49 5.53 -6.62 -0.20
CA ASP A 49 6.78 -5.93 0.17
C ASP A 49 7.39 -6.63 1.41
N PRO A 50 8.60 -7.21 1.30
CA PRO A 50 9.20 -8.03 2.35
C PRO A 50 9.81 -7.21 3.49
N VAL A 51 9.88 -5.90 3.33
CA VAL A 51 10.56 -4.99 4.26
C VAL A 51 9.51 -4.35 5.16
N ASN A 52 9.66 -4.49 6.48
CA ASN A 52 8.84 -3.71 7.41
C ASN A 52 9.28 -2.25 7.44
N ASP A 53 8.49 -1.38 8.06
CA ASP A 53 8.80 0.06 8.14
C ASP A 53 10.08 0.41 8.94
N PHE A 54 10.86 -0.60 9.37
CA PHE A 54 12.17 -0.45 10.01
C PHE A 54 13.32 -1.04 9.18
N GLY A 55 13.09 -1.33 7.91
CA GLY A 55 14.13 -1.87 7.01
C GLY A 55 14.47 -3.34 7.26
N ASN A 56 13.67 -4.08 8.05
CA ASN A 56 13.94 -5.51 8.27
C ASN A 56 13.25 -6.35 7.21
N VAL A 57 14.04 -7.16 6.52
CA VAL A 57 13.58 -8.11 5.50
C VAL A 57 13.01 -9.37 6.16
N GLY A 58 11.81 -9.74 5.79
CA GLY A 58 11.13 -10.99 6.10
C GLY A 58 10.09 -11.32 5.02
N LEU A 59 8.93 -11.86 5.38
CA LEU A 59 7.88 -12.18 4.40
C LEU A 59 7.05 -10.96 3.98
N GLY A 60 6.95 -9.94 4.86
CA GLY A 60 6.07 -8.78 4.67
C GLY A 60 4.66 -8.96 5.26
N ILE A 61 4.28 -10.19 5.63
CA ILE A 61 2.99 -10.55 6.23
C ILE A 61 3.20 -11.59 7.35
N ALA A 62 2.33 -11.57 8.36
CA ALA A 62 2.34 -12.54 9.46
C ALA A 62 0.94 -12.71 10.08
N VAL A 63 0.76 -13.86 10.74
CA VAL A 63 -0.41 -14.18 11.57
C VAL A 63 -0.06 -13.96 13.03
N TYR A 64 -0.94 -13.27 13.75
CA TYR A 64 -0.80 -13.01 15.19
C TYR A 64 -2.04 -13.52 15.92
N ASN A 65 -1.87 -14.59 16.69
CA ASN A 65 -2.90 -15.13 17.57
C ASN A 65 -2.93 -14.36 18.90
N GLU A 66 -3.22 -13.06 18.81
CA GLU A 66 -3.28 -12.12 19.92
C GLU A 66 -4.72 -11.61 20.08
N PRO A 67 -5.51 -12.18 21.02
CA PRO A 67 -6.91 -11.81 21.15
C PRO A 67 -7.10 -10.34 21.52
N PHE A 68 -8.04 -9.67 20.86
CA PHE A 68 -8.35 -8.27 21.11
C PHE A 68 -9.81 -7.93 20.80
N THR A 69 -10.32 -6.88 21.44
CA THR A 69 -11.65 -6.32 21.14
C THR A 69 -11.49 -5.06 20.29
N ALA A 70 -12.19 -4.97 19.16
CA ALA A 70 -12.27 -3.78 18.33
C ALA A 70 -13.62 -3.08 18.47
N GLN A 71 -13.63 -1.75 18.39
CA GLN A 71 -14.84 -0.90 18.52
C GLN A 71 -15.69 -1.21 19.77
N ASN A 72 -15.09 -1.75 20.83
CA ASN A 72 -15.77 -2.22 22.04
C ASN A 72 -16.93 -3.21 21.80
N THR A 73 -16.98 -3.85 20.62
CA THR A 73 -18.12 -4.63 20.15
C THR A 73 -17.72 -6.01 19.66
N TYR A 74 -16.54 -6.13 19.06
CA TYR A 74 -16.14 -7.34 18.32
C TYR A 74 -14.87 -7.94 18.89
N ASP A 75 -14.95 -9.21 19.30
CA ASP A 75 -13.81 -9.97 19.82
C ASP A 75 -13.15 -10.76 18.69
N PHE A 76 -11.86 -10.53 18.52
CA PHE A 76 -11.00 -11.22 17.56
C PHE A 76 -10.09 -12.20 18.30
N ALA A 77 -9.85 -13.35 17.67
CA ALA A 77 -8.83 -14.31 18.10
C ALA A 77 -7.41 -13.82 17.77
N GLY A 78 -7.29 -12.97 16.74
CA GLY A 78 -6.02 -12.47 16.24
C GLY A 78 -6.17 -11.61 14.99
N CYS A 79 -5.05 -11.37 14.34
CA CYS A 79 -4.99 -10.58 13.11
C CYS A 79 -3.95 -11.13 12.13
N ILE A 80 -4.15 -10.80 10.85
CA ILE A 80 -3.25 -11.07 9.74
C ILE A 80 -2.81 -9.72 9.21
N MET A 81 -1.54 -9.38 9.38
CA MET A 81 -1.05 -8.02 9.18
C MET A 81 0.43 -8.02 8.77
N ALA A 82 1.05 -6.85 8.63
CA ALA A 82 2.49 -6.78 8.38
C ALA A 82 3.28 -7.47 9.49
N GLN A 83 4.46 -7.97 9.14
CA GLN A 83 5.43 -8.53 10.09
C GLN A 83 5.82 -7.51 11.20
N PRO A 84 6.38 -7.95 12.34
CA PRO A 84 6.33 -7.17 13.57
C PRO A 84 7.11 -5.86 13.51
N ASP A 85 6.55 -4.84 14.15
CA ASP A 85 7.24 -3.62 14.54
C ASP A 85 8.06 -3.89 15.82
N ARG A 86 9.38 -3.65 15.75
CA ARG A 86 10.32 -3.89 16.87
C ARG A 86 10.07 -2.97 18.07
N GLN A 87 9.49 -1.79 17.88
CA GLN A 87 9.14 -0.86 18.97
C GLN A 87 7.91 -1.35 19.75
N LEU A 88 6.94 -2.02 19.08
CA LEU A 88 5.80 -2.63 19.77
C LEU A 88 6.23 -3.83 20.62
N GLN A 89 7.21 -4.61 20.16
CA GLN A 89 7.75 -5.72 20.96
C GLN A 89 8.51 -5.26 22.22
N ALA A 90 8.95 -4.00 22.28
CA ALA A 90 9.74 -3.48 23.40
C ALA A 90 8.89 -3.03 24.60
N ALA A 91 7.57 -2.84 24.42
CA ALA A 91 6.65 -2.47 25.49
C ALA A 91 5.80 -3.67 25.91
N PRO A 92 5.75 -4.06 27.20
CA PRO A 92 5.14 -5.31 27.67
C PRO A 92 3.61 -5.43 27.47
N ASN A 93 2.95 -4.41 26.91
CA ASN A 93 1.50 -4.35 26.70
C ASN A 93 1.09 -3.97 25.25
N ASN A 94 2.03 -3.85 24.31
CA ASN A 94 1.69 -3.48 22.93
C ASN A 94 1.47 -4.75 22.10
N LEU A 95 0.21 -5.12 21.94
CA LEU A 95 -0.21 -6.19 21.02
C LEU A 95 -0.07 -5.69 19.57
N ASN A 96 0.48 -6.52 18.69
CA ASN A 96 0.64 -6.23 17.26
C ASN A 96 -0.73 -5.91 16.62
N CYS A 97 -1.78 -6.67 16.98
CA CYS A 97 -3.12 -6.45 16.44
C CYS A 97 -3.77 -5.13 16.86
N GLN A 98 -3.31 -4.53 17.97
CA GLN A 98 -3.77 -3.24 18.46
C GLN A 98 -2.77 -2.12 18.17
N ALA A 99 -1.82 -2.36 17.27
CA ALA A 99 -0.83 -1.37 16.90
C ALA A 99 -1.49 -0.06 16.39
N PRO A 100 -0.91 1.11 16.71
CA PRO A 100 -1.37 2.39 16.21
C PRO A 100 -1.44 2.40 14.67
N PRO A 101 -2.29 3.24 14.06
CA PRO A 101 -2.50 3.16 12.62
C PRO A 101 -1.32 3.58 11.72
N ASP A 102 -0.29 4.24 12.25
CA ASP A 102 0.98 4.58 11.56
C ASP A 102 2.16 3.68 11.95
N SER A 103 1.91 2.56 12.61
CA SER A 103 3.00 1.65 13.04
C SER A 103 3.52 0.73 11.91
N GLY A 104 3.17 1.00 10.66
CA GLY A 104 3.45 0.06 9.56
C GLY A 104 2.70 -1.26 9.59
N LYS A 105 1.59 -1.34 10.33
CA LYS A 105 0.86 -2.59 10.54
C LYS A 105 0.23 -3.19 9.27
N ARG A 106 0.13 -2.45 8.17
CA ARG A 106 -0.52 -2.94 6.94
C ARG A 106 0.51 -3.64 6.08
N PHE A 107 0.31 -4.93 5.78
CA PHE A 107 1.13 -5.56 4.75
C PHE A 107 0.84 -4.88 3.40
N LYS A 108 1.84 -4.75 2.53
CA LYS A 108 1.72 -4.04 1.25
C LYS A 108 1.65 -5.07 0.13
N LEU A 109 0.47 -5.25 -0.45
CA LEU A 109 0.19 -6.16 -1.56
C LEU A 109 0.10 -5.37 -2.86
N LYS A 110 0.80 -5.82 -3.90
CA LYS A 110 0.89 -5.12 -5.19
C LYS A 110 0.45 -6.06 -6.31
N THR A 111 -0.50 -5.62 -7.14
CA THR A 111 -0.88 -6.35 -8.36
C THR A 111 -0.20 -5.77 -9.58
N THR A 112 0.22 -6.64 -10.50
CA THR A 112 0.81 -6.26 -11.80
C THR A 112 -0.04 -6.66 -12.99
N GLU A 113 -1.12 -7.40 -12.77
CA GLU A 113 -1.91 -8.00 -13.85
C GLU A 113 -3.41 -7.72 -13.62
N THR A 114 -4.09 -7.33 -14.69
CA THR A 114 -5.53 -7.07 -14.66
C THR A 114 -6.33 -8.38 -14.61
N ASN A 115 -7.37 -8.42 -13.77
CA ASN A 115 -8.25 -9.59 -13.55
C ASN A 115 -7.52 -10.85 -13.04
N ALA A 116 -6.25 -10.73 -12.65
CA ALA A 116 -5.42 -11.84 -12.25
C ALA A 116 -5.36 -11.92 -10.71
N PRO A 117 -5.70 -13.08 -10.11
CA PRO A 117 -5.80 -13.21 -8.66
C PRO A 117 -4.44 -13.36 -7.98
N ILE A 118 -4.29 -12.77 -6.80
CA ILE A 118 -3.19 -13.03 -5.88
C ILE A 118 -3.71 -13.90 -4.74
N ASP A 119 -3.10 -15.08 -4.55
CA ASP A 119 -3.56 -16.10 -3.60
C ASP A 119 -2.67 -16.16 -2.36
N LEU A 120 -3.15 -15.62 -1.25
CA LEU A 120 -2.49 -15.69 0.06
C LEU A 120 -2.98 -16.94 0.79
N VAL A 121 -2.12 -17.95 0.92
CA VAL A 121 -2.45 -19.22 1.56
C VAL A 121 -2.12 -19.17 3.05
N LEU A 122 -3.03 -19.66 3.89
CA LEU A 122 -2.91 -19.65 5.34
C LEU A 122 -3.02 -21.09 5.88
N ASP A 123 -2.09 -21.45 6.76
CA ASP A 123 -2.09 -22.72 7.46
C ASP A 123 -3.06 -22.67 8.65
N VAL A 124 -3.77 -23.77 8.85
CA VAL A 124 -4.83 -23.88 9.85
C VAL A 124 -4.74 -25.21 10.58
N SER A 125 -4.87 -25.16 11.90
CA SER A 125 -4.98 -26.32 12.78
C SER A 125 -6.38 -26.41 13.38
N ALA A 126 -6.82 -27.63 13.66
CA ALA A 126 -8.10 -27.86 14.33
C ALA A 126 -8.10 -27.27 15.75
N ASP A 127 -9.21 -26.66 16.14
CA ASP A 127 -9.41 -26.04 17.45
C ASP A 127 -10.83 -26.32 18.00
N ASP A 128 -11.08 -25.89 19.24
CA ASP A 128 -12.29 -26.17 20.00
C ASP A 128 -13.40 -25.12 19.87
N SER A 129 -13.09 -23.98 19.26
CA SER A 129 -13.96 -22.81 19.16
C SER A 129 -13.68 -21.99 17.91
N ASP A 130 -14.75 -21.53 17.25
CA ASP A 130 -14.69 -20.69 16.06
C ASP A 130 -13.88 -19.43 16.33
N LYS A 131 -13.05 -19.04 15.36
CA LYS A 131 -12.15 -17.89 15.48
C LYS A 131 -12.45 -16.84 14.44
N LEU A 132 -12.37 -15.59 14.87
CA LEU A 132 -12.49 -14.43 14.00
C LEU A 132 -11.14 -13.71 13.93
N TYR A 133 -10.65 -13.47 12.71
CA TYR A 133 -9.40 -12.77 12.44
C TYR A 133 -9.65 -11.47 11.69
N ARG A 134 -8.88 -10.43 12.01
CA ARG A 134 -8.87 -9.18 11.24
C ARG A 134 -7.69 -9.18 10.26
N VAL A 135 -7.96 -8.89 8.99
CA VAL A 135 -6.92 -8.77 7.95
C VAL A 135 -6.63 -7.30 7.71
N ILE A 136 -5.36 -6.88 7.82
CA ILE A 136 -4.95 -5.47 7.74
C ILE A 136 -3.82 -5.32 6.71
N GLY A 137 -4.13 -4.69 5.58
CA GLY A 137 -3.17 -4.50 4.49
C GLY A 137 -3.43 -3.25 3.65
N LYS A 138 -2.62 -3.05 2.62
CA LYS A 138 -2.82 -2.12 1.51
C LYS A 138 -2.75 -2.92 0.22
N PHE A 139 -3.67 -2.67 -0.71
CA PHE A 139 -3.63 -3.20 -2.06
C PHE A 139 -3.29 -2.06 -3.01
N SER A 140 -2.28 -2.25 -3.85
CA SER A 140 -1.78 -1.22 -4.77
C SER A 140 -1.89 -1.66 -6.22
N ASN A 141 -2.34 -0.75 -7.08
CA ASN A 141 -2.41 -0.97 -8.51
C ASN A 141 -1.06 -0.63 -9.19
N LEU A 142 -0.35 -1.66 -9.65
CA LEU A 142 0.88 -1.52 -10.44
C LEU A 142 0.73 -2.18 -11.83
N THR A 143 -0.48 -2.25 -12.40
CA THR A 143 -0.70 -2.69 -13.80
C THR A 143 -0.23 -1.62 -14.79
N ASP A 144 1.07 -1.34 -14.80
CA ASP A 144 1.70 -0.43 -15.76
C ASP A 144 2.18 -1.16 -17.03
N GLY A 145 2.46 -0.41 -18.08
CA GLY A 145 2.95 -0.94 -19.36
C GLY A 145 4.33 -1.60 -19.34
N THR A 146 4.99 -1.74 -18.18
CA THR A 146 6.16 -2.61 -18.03
C THR A 146 5.77 -4.05 -17.67
N ASN A 147 4.54 -4.25 -17.20
CA ASN A 147 3.93 -5.56 -16.96
C ASN A 147 3.11 -6.02 -18.18
N SER A 148 2.65 -7.27 -18.16
CA SER A 148 2.01 -7.91 -19.33
C SER A 148 0.68 -7.25 -19.71
N VAL A 149 0.11 -6.43 -18.82
CA VAL A 149 -1.14 -5.70 -19.00
C VAL A 149 -1.00 -4.26 -18.48
N ASP A 150 -1.27 -3.30 -19.35
CA ASP A 150 -1.28 -1.87 -19.05
C ASP A 150 -2.71 -1.40 -18.79
N GLY A 151 -2.93 -0.67 -17.70
CA GLY A 151 -4.18 0.08 -17.52
C GLY A 151 -4.58 0.34 -16.09
N ASP A 152 -5.52 1.25 -15.92
CA ASP A 152 -6.21 1.47 -14.65
C ASP A 152 -7.13 0.25 -14.35
N LEU A 153 -7.53 0.10 -13.09
CA LEU A 153 -8.45 -0.94 -12.63
C LEU A 153 -9.81 -0.33 -12.28
N ASN A 154 -10.91 -1.00 -12.61
CA ASN A 154 -12.25 -0.49 -12.30
C ASN A 154 -12.71 -0.85 -10.89
N ALA A 155 -12.27 -1.99 -10.37
CA ALA A 155 -12.85 -2.63 -9.20
C ALA A 155 -11.84 -3.53 -8.49
N PHE A 156 -12.22 -4.06 -7.34
CA PHE A 156 -11.46 -5.11 -6.67
C PHE A 156 -12.37 -6.09 -5.93
N ARG A 157 -11.87 -7.33 -5.80
CA ARG A 157 -12.57 -8.46 -5.18
C ARG A 157 -11.68 -9.14 -4.15
N PHE A 158 -12.31 -9.59 -3.06
CA PHE A 158 -11.74 -10.54 -2.12
C PHE A 158 -12.58 -11.82 -2.11
N GLU A 159 -11.92 -12.97 -2.11
CA GLU A 159 -12.53 -14.29 -2.13
C GLU A 159 -11.86 -15.19 -1.08
N THR A 160 -12.64 -16.04 -0.42
CA THR A 160 -12.15 -17.17 0.38
C THR A 160 -12.29 -18.48 -0.40
N GLY A 161 -11.36 -19.41 -0.21
CA GLY A 161 -11.41 -20.70 -0.89
C GLY A 161 -10.21 -21.59 -0.62
N PHE A 162 -9.95 -22.52 -1.52
CA PHE A 162 -8.94 -23.57 -1.36
C PHE A 162 -8.07 -23.69 -2.60
N GLY A 163 -6.76 -23.87 -2.42
CA GLY A 163 -5.80 -24.01 -3.51
C GLY A 163 -5.35 -22.67 -4.09
N VAL A 164 -4.56 -22.71 -5.16
CA VAL A 164 -3.96 -21.53 -5.80
C VAL A 164 -4.16 -21.56 -7.31
N GLY A 165 -4.13 -20.39 -7.93
CA GLY A 165 -4.25 -20.18 -9.35
C GLY A 165 -5.46 -20.87 -9.97
N ASN A 166 -5.23 -21.65 -11.02
CA ASN A 166 -6.28 -22.41 -11.72
C ASN A 166 -6.83 -23.60 -10.89
N ALA A 167 -6.13 -24.01 -9.84
CA ALA A 167 -6.59 -25.05 -8.92
C ALA A 167 -7.45 -24.47 -7.78
N PHE A 168 -7.59 -23.14 -7.71
CA PHE A 168 -8.44 -22.50 -6.72
C PHE A 168 -9.89 -22.92 -6.88
N THR A 169 -10.48 -23.33 -5.77
CA THR A 169 -11.89 -23.64 -5.64
C THR A 169 -12.48 -22.68 -4.62
N PRO A 170 -13.46 -21.84 -5.00
CA PRO A 170 -14.15 -20.97 -4.04
C PRO A 170 -14.72 -21.77 -2.88
N SER A 171 -14.69 -21.15 -1.70
CA SER A 171 -15.40 -21.64 -0.53
C SER A 171 -16.91 -21.62 -0.78
N SER A 172 -17.65 -22.39 0.00
CA SER A 172 -19.10 -22.47 -0.11
C SER A 172 -19.75 -22.38 1.26
N ALA A 173 -20.96 -21.83 1.30
CA ALA A 173 -21.76 -21.76 2.52
C ALA A 173 -21.73 -23.05 3.36
N ASP A 174 -21.65 -22.88 4.67
CA ASP A 174 -21.58 -23.93 5.69
C ASP A 174 -20.28 -24.78 5.69
N ASP A 175 -19.23 -24.37 4.98
CA ASP A 175 -17.92 -25.04 5.04
C ASP A 175 -17.03 -24.54 6.19
N GLY A 176 -17.50 -23.61 7.01
CA GLY A 176 -16.77 -23.08 8.16
C GLY A 176 -15.78 -21.97 7.84
N LEU A 177 -15.70 -21.49 6.59
CA LEU A 177 -14.97 -20.30 6.18
C LEU A 177 -15.97 -19.22 5.76
N SER A 178 -15.66 -17.95 6.04
CA SER A 178 -16.46 -16.80 5.56
C SER A 178 -15.78 -15.48 5.86
N PHE A 179 -16.18 -14.43 5.13
CA PHE A 179 -16.00 -13.05 5.55
C PHE A 179 -17.04 -12.69 6.63
N GLY A 180 -16.58 -12.16 7.75
CA GLY A 180 -17.45 -11.81 8.87
C GLY A 180 -17.61 -12.92 9.90
N PHE A 181 -18.79 -13.02 10.52
CA PHE A 181 -19.06 -14.05 11.54
C PHE A 181 -19.41 -15.40 10.92
N ALA A 182 -18.98 -16.49 11.57
CA ALA A 182 -19.30 -17.87 11.22
C ALA A 182 -20.81 -18.16 11.07
N ASP A 183 -21.67 -17.35 11.69
CA ASP A 183 -23.13 -17.53 11.63
C ASP A 183 -23.75 -17.12 10.28
N ALA A 184 -22.93 -16.64 9.35
CA ALA A 184 -23.31 -16.47 7.95
C ALA A 184 -24.39 -15.38 7.70
N THR A 185 -24.79 -14.61 8.73
CA THR A 185 -25.91 -13.67 8.61
C THR A 185 -25.51 -12.25 8.23
N THR A 186 -24.25 -11.86 8.45
CA THR A 186 -23.70 -10.55 8.08
C THR A 186 -22.19 -10.64 7.85
N LYS A 187 -21.71 -10.13 6.71
CA LYS A 187 -20.29 -9.82 6.55
C LYS A 187 -19.92 -8.73 7.54
N LEU A 188 -18.87 -8.97 8.31
CA LEU A 188 -18.33 -7.96 9.21
C LEU A 188 -17.09 -7.37 8.57
N THR A 189 -17.06 -6.05 8.45
CA THR A 189 -15.83 -5.29 8.26
C THR A 189 -15.69 -4.34 9.44
N ILE A 190 -14.49 -4.24 10.01
CA ILE A 190 -14.25 -3.27 11.09
C ILE A 190 -13.93 -1.93 10.44
N GLY A 191 -14.97 -1.12 10.21
CA GLY A 191 -14.90 0.07 9.38
C GLY A 191 -14.92 -0.25 7.89
N ASP A 192 -14.63 0.75 7.07
CA ASP A 192 -14.72 0.64 5.62
C ASP A 192 -13.61 -0.25 5.04
N LEU A 193 -14.01 -1.32 4.35
CA LEU A 193 -13.14 -2.08 3.47
C LEU A 193 -12.68 -1.17 2.32
N GLY A 194 -11.52 -1.45 1.73
CA GLY A 194 -11.13 -0.83 0.46
C GLY A 194 -11.02 0.70 0.49
N LYS A 195 -10.97 1.33 1.66
CA LYS A 195 -11.01 2.79 1.76
C LYS A 195 -9.73 3.41 1.21
N SER A 196 -9.84 4.49 0.44
CA SER A 196 -8.70 5.34 0.10
C SER A 196 -8.10 5.96 1.37
N PRO A 197 -6.82 6.37 1.36
CA PRO A 197 -6.18 6.99 2.53
C PRO A 197 -6.96 8.20 3.06
N GLY A 198 -7.13 8.27 4.38
CA GLY A 198 -7.93 9.27 5.08
C GLY A 198 -7.37 10.69 4.96
N GLY A 199 -6.03 10.82 4.90
CA GLY A 199 -5.35 12.10 4.62
C GLY A 199 -5.70 12.68 3.25
N LEU A 200 -6.21 11.86 2.33
CA LEU A 200 -6.74 12.30 1.04
C LEU A 200 -8.26 12.45 1.06
N PHE A 201 -8.99 11.54 1.71
CA PHE A 201 -10.46 11.48 1.67
C PHE A 201 -11.06 11.20 3.04
N GLY A 202 -11.96 12.07 3.52
CA GLY A 202 -12.67 11.89 4.78
C GLY A 202 -11.99 12.53 5.97
N GLY A 203 -10.65 12.56 6.00
CA GLY A 203 -9.88 12.88 7.20
C GLY A 203 -9.88 11.70 8.17
N SER A 204 -8.80 11.52 8.92
CA SER A 204 -8.70 10.43 9.90
C SER A 204 -7.94 10.86 11.13
N LYS A 205 -8.11 10.14 12.25
CA LYS A 205 -7.37 10.40 13.51
C LYS A 205 -5.85 10.34 13.37
N VAL A 206 -5.39 9.82 12.24
CA VAL A 206 -4.05 9.29 12.01
C VAL A 206 -3.36 10.14 10.96
N GLU A 207 -4.00 10.24 9.80
CA GLU A 207 -3.47 10.95 8.63
C GLU A 207 -3.92 12.43 8.63
N GLY A 208 -4.79 12.82 9.57
CA GLY A 208 -5.19 14.20 9.81
C GLY A 208 -6.28 14.70 8.86
N LEU A 209 -6.19 15.98 8.48
CA LEU A 209 -7.21 16.66 7.68
C LEU A 209 -7.13 16.28 6.19
N PRO A 210 -8.27 16.09 5.50
CA PRO A 210 -8.26 15.58 4.13
C PRO A 210 -7.76 16.59 3.09
N PHE A 211 -7.32 16.09 1.94
CA PHE A 211 -6.90 16.90 0.80
C PHE A 211 -7.95 17.01 -0.31
N PHE A 212 -8.54 15.90 -0.77
CA PHE A 212 -9.45 15.86 -1.92
C PHE A 212 -10.94 15.94 -1.56
N SER A 213 -11.34 15.43 -0.39
CA SER A 213 -12.75 15.39 0.03
C SER A 213 -12.91 15.27 1.55
N THR A 214 -13.92 15.88 2.14
CA THR A 214 -14.32 15.64 3.56
C THR A 214 -15.13 14.36 3.74
N THR A 215 -15.54 13.71 2.64
CA THR A 215 -16.20 12.40 2.64
C THR A 215 -15.19 11.29 2.35
N VAL A 216 -15.30 10.17 3.08
CA VAL A 216 -14.49 8.96 2.86
C VAL A 216 -14.80 8.37 1.49
N SER A 217 -13.77 7.85 0.82
CA SER A 217 -13.91 7.03 -0.38
C SER A 217 -13.82 5.56 0.01
N ALA A 218 -14.94 4.99 0.43
CA ALA A 218 -15.07 3.66 1.01
C ALA A 218 -15.58 2.63 0.00
N PHE A 219 -15.18 1.36 0.14
CA PHE A 219 -15.73 0.26 -0.64
C PHE A 219 -17.26 0.23 -0.57
N VAL A 220 -17.89 0.11 -1.75
CA VAL A 220 -19.33 -0.10 -1.87
C VAL A 220 -19.55 -1.51 -2.41
N GLU A 221 -20.11 -2.39 -1.58
CA GLU A 221 -20.32 -3.78 -1.97
C GLU A 221 -21.37 -3.91 -3.09
N SER A 222 -21.05 -4.76 -4.06
CA SER A 222 -21.95 -5.18 -5.12
C SER A 222 -23.17 -5.92 -4.57
N VAL A 223 -24.35 -5.63 -5.15
CA VAL A 223 -25.57 -6.39 -4.86
C VAL A 223 -25.41 -7.88 -5.19
N ALA A 224 -24.56 -8.22 -6.16
CA ALA A 224 -24.32 -9.61 -6.58
C ALA A 224 -23.63 -10.43 -5.48
N THR A 225 -22.74 -9.81 -4.70
CA THR A 225 -21.96 -10.48 -3.65
C THR A 225 -22.49 -10.21 -2.24
N SER A 226 -23.41 -9.26 -2.05
CA SER A 226 -23.98 -8.90 -0.74
C SER A 226 -24.59 -10.05 0.11
N LEU A 227 -24.97 -11.17 -0.52
CA LEU A 227 -25.49 -12.37 0.15
C LEU A 227 -24.52 -13.56 0.13
N ASP A 228 -23.38 -13.42 -0.55
CA ASP A 228 -22.35 -14.45 -0.65
C ASP A 228 -21.33 -14.25 0.47
N GLN A 229 -21.26 -15.12 1.46
CA GLN A 229 -20.37 -14.96 2.62
C GLN A 229 -18.89 -15.08 2.28
N ASP A 230 -18.54 -15.64 1.13
CA ASP A 230 -17.17 -16.02 0.77
C ASP A 230 -16.55 -15.10 -0.29
N THR A 231 -17.35 -14.20 -0.85
CA THR A 231 -16.91 -13.25 -1.88
C THR A 231 -17.35 -11.85 -1.50
N THR A 232 -16.47 -10.85 -1.55
CA THR A 232 -16.87 -9.43 -1.49
C THR A 232 -16.21 -8.66 -2.62
N GLU A 233 -17.00 -7.86 -3.35
CA GLU A 233 -16.59 -7.15 -4.56
C GLU A 233 -17.23 -5.77 -4.61
N THR A 234 -16.52 -4.79 -5.16
CA THR A 234 -17.10 -3.48 -5.53
C THR A 234 -18.17 -3.64 -6.61
N ASP A 235 -19.03 -2.64 -6.82
CA ASP A 235 -20.08 -2.65 -7.86
C ASP A 235 -19.58 -2.47 -9.31
N GLY A 236 -18.35 -2.91 -9.58
CA GLY A 236 -17.68 -2.77 -10.89
C GLY A 236 -17.04 -1.41 -11.14
N ALA A 237 -17.04 -0.51 -10.15
CA ALA A 237 -16.39 0.78 -10.23
C ALA A 237 -15.69 1.16 -8.90
N MET A 238 -14.74 2.09 -8.98
CA MET A 238 -14.19 2.71 -7.79
C MET A 238 -15.25 3.58 -7.11
N PRO A 239 -15.30 3.61 -5.77
CA PRO A 239 -16.29 4.40 -5.06
C PRO A 239 -16.06 5.90 -5.25
N ALA A 240 -17.17 6.66 -5.19
CA ALA A 240 -17.09 8.11 -4.98
C ALA A 240 -16.60 8.39 -3.54
N PRO A 241 -15.89 9.50 -3.30
CA PRO A 241 -15.53 10.57 -4.24
C PRO A 241 -14.33 10.31 -5.15
N TYR A 242 -13.54 9.24 -4.95
CA TYR A 242 -12.35 8.97 -5.77
C TYR A 242 -12.68 8.96 -7.27
N ALA A 243 -13.69 8.19 -7.67
CA ALA A 243 -14.05 8.04 -9.08
C ALA A 243 -14.56 9.34 -9.72
N ASN A 244 -15.06 10.29 -8.94
CA ASN A 244 -15.48 11.59 -9.46
C ASN A 244 -14.29 12.47 -9.89
N LEU A 245 -13.12 12.27 -9.27
CA LEU A 245 -11.91 13.04 -9.53
C LEU A 245 -10.99 12.35 -10.53
N PHE A 246 -10.82 11.02 -10.36
CA PHE A 246 -9.80 10.27 -11.07
C PHE A 246 -10.37 9.24 -12.05
N GLY A 247 -11.67 8.91 -11.95
CA GLY A 247 -12.27 7.81 -12.71
C GLY A 247 -11.86 6.46 -12.14
N ASP A 248 -11.34 5.61 -13.00
CA ASP A 248 -10.88 4.27 -12.64
C ASP A 248 -9.68 4.34 -11.67
N TRP A 249 -9.43 3.25 -10.96
CA TRP A 249 -8.33 3.10 -10.00
C TRP A 249 -6.98 3.20 -10.70
N ARG A 250 -6.31 4.34 -10.50
CA ARG A 250 -5.09 4.68 -11.21
C ARG A 250 -3.95 3.70 -10.89
N THR A 251 -3.25 3.27 -11.93
CA THR A 251 -1.94 2.61 -11.77
C THR A 251 -0.94 3.60 -11.16
N LEU A 252 0.02 3.10 -10.37
CA LEU A 252 1.08 3.89 -9.74
C LEU A 252 1.84 4.76 -10.75
N SER A 253 2.00 4.29 -11.98
CA SER A 253 2.68 5.04 -13.05
C SER A 253 1.83 6.17 -13.68
N ALA A 254 0.51 6.15 -13.44
CA ALA A 254 -0.46 7.09 -14.01
C ALA A 254 -1.12 8.01 -12.97
N VAL A 255 -0.78 7.89 -11.69
CA VAL A 255 -1.23 8.85 -10.67
C VAL A 255 -0.70 10.24 -11.00
N PRO A 256 -1.46 11.31 -10.70
CA PRO A 256 -0.99 12.67 -10.92
C PRO A 256 0.29 12.95 -10.13
N THR A 257 1.13 13.83 -10.68
CA THR A 257 2.26 14.37 -9.93
C THR A 257 1.74 15.38 -8.90
N GLY A 258 2.20 15.25 -7.66
CA GLY A 258 1.97 16.15 -6.55
C GLY A 258 3.18 17.03 -6.26
N TRP A 259 2.91 18.21 -5.71
CA TRP A 259 3.88 19.00 -4.96
C TRP A 259 3.66 18.76 -3.48
N PHE A 260 4.73 18.34 -2.82
CA PHE A 260 4.77 18.08 -1.39
C PHE A 260 5.69 19.06 -0.70
N ILE A 261 5.36 19.37 0.55
CA ILE A 261 6.25 20.10 1.45
C ILE A 261 6.75 19.17 2.55
N ASP A 262 8.07 19.04 2.66
CA ASP A 262 8.70 18.63 3.90
C ASP A 262 8.99 19.91 4.69
N HIS A 263 8.19 20.15 5.72
CA HIS A 263 8.15 21.43 6.44
C HIS A 263 9.20 21.54 7.55
N ASP A 264 9.75 20.41 8.02
CA ASP A 264 10.75 20.35 9.08
C ASP A 264 12.11 19.82 8.58
N GLY A 265 12.17 19.45 7.29
CA GLY A 265 13.34 18.92 6.63
C GLY A 265 13.73 17.53 7.16
N ASN A 266 12.80 16.80 7.77
CA ASN A 266 12.99 15.44 8.22
C ASN A 266 12.34 14.46 7.24
N PRO A 267 13.12 13.76 6.39
CA PRO A 267 12.56 12.84 5.40
C PRO A 267 12.00 11.57 6.02
N ALA A 268 12.12 11.39 7.34
CA ALA A 268 11.46 10.33 8.08
C ALA A 268 9.95 10.58 8.25
N ASN A 269 9.53 11.85 8.14
CA ASN A 269 8.15 12.26 8.27
C ASN A 269 7.53 12.36 6.88
N ASP A 270 6.24 12.01 6.77
CA ASP A 270 5.54 12.10 5.50
C ASP A 270 5.43 13.56 5.05
N SER A 271 5.85 13.81 3.81
CA SER A 271 5.70 15.12 3.19
C SER A 271 4.23 15.41 2.89
N ILE A 272 3.80 16.65 3.07
CA ILE A 272 2.38 17.01 2.95
C ILE A 272 2.06 17.46 1.54
N LEU A 273 1.05 16.83 0.92
CA LEU A 273 0.54 17.24 -0.39
C LEU A 273 -0.07 18.65 -0.34
N LEU A 274 0.46 19.56 -1.15
CA LEU A 274 -0.03 20.94 -1.27
C LEU A 274 -0.80 21.16 -2.58
N ALA A 275 -0.34 20.58 -3.68
CA ALA A 275 -0.95 20.73 -4.99
C ALA A 275 -0.77 19.48 -5.84
N TRP A 276 -1.64 19.27 -6.82
CA TRP A 276 -1.49 18.19 -7.79
C TRP A 276 -1.68 18.72 -9.21
N ASP A 277 -0.99 18.08 -10.16
CA ASP A 277 -1.21 18.30 -11.57
C ASP A 277 -2.48 17.56 -12.00
N ASN A 278 -3.48 18.31 -12.44
CA ASN A 278 -4.74 17.73 -12.90
C ASN A 278 -4.68 17.24 -14.36
N GLY A 279 -3.53 17.35 -15.03
CA GLY A 279 -3.31 16.85 -16.39
C GLY A 279 -4.11 17.59 -17.48
N THR A 280 -4.71 18.75 -17.17
CA THR A 280 -5.55 19.50 -18.12
C THR A 280 -4.80 20.54 -18.94
N ALA A 281 -3.51 20.75 -18.69
CA ALA A 281 -2.70 21.75 -19.38
C ALA A 281 -1.81 21.13 -20.46
N ASP A 282 -1.87 21.70 -21.68
CA ASP A 282 -1.06 21.25 -22.83
C ASP A 282 0.42 21.65 -22.71
N THR A 283 0.79 22.52 -21.74
CA THR A 283 2.18 22.96 -21.51
C THR A 283 2.50 23.10 -20.02
N VAL A 284 3.77 22.89 -19.67
CA VAL A 284 4.30 23.03 -18.29
C VAL A 284 4.17 24.47 -17.75
N GLU A 285 4.20 25.48 -18.63
CA GLU A 285 4.04 26.90 -18.26
C GLU A 285 2.57 27.31 -18.04
N GLU A 286 1.61 26.52 -18.53
CA GLU A 286 0.17 26.64 -18.25
C GLU A 286 -0.29 25.63 -17.19
N SER A 287 0.66 24.99 -16.50
CA SER A 287 0.43 23.81 -15.68
C SER A 287 -0.77 23.97 -14.76
N GLY A 288 -1.74 23.07 -14.95
CA GLY A 288 -3.05 23.09 -14.31
C GLY A 288 -3.01 22.71 -12.84
N TRP A 289 -1.95 23.07 -12.10
CA TRP A 289 -1.78 22.76 -10.69
C TRP A 289 -2.98 23.24 -9.89
N GLN A 290 -3.71 22.28 -9.34
CA GLN A 290 -4.86 22.52 -8.49
C GLN A 290 -4.48 22.28 -7.03
N THR A 291 -5.28 22.86 -6.15
CA THR A 291 -5.25 22.63 -4.71
C THR A 291 -6.66 22.78 -4.15
N PHE A 292 -6.88 22.32 -2.93
CA PHE A 292 -8.10 22.55 -2.18
C PHE A 292 -7.79 23.40 -0.95
N LYS A 293 -8.36 24.60 -0.92
CA LYS A 293 -8.34 25.42 0.27
C LYS A 293 -9.24 24.78 1.31
N LYS A 294 -8.67 24.47 2.47
CA LYS A 294 -9.44 24.13 3.68
C LYS A 294 -10.12 25.38 4.22
N VAL A 295 -11.44 25.37 4.28
CA VAL A 295 -12.28 26.46 4.78
C VAL A 295 -12.89 26.01 6.11
N PHE A 296 -12.40 26.59 7.20
CA PHE A 296 -12.88 26.31 8.55
C PHE A 296 -14.16 27.10 8.83
N SER A 297 -15.16 26.42 9.40
CA SER A 297 -16.46 27.01 9.66
C SER A 297 -16.43 27.96 10.87
N PRO A 298 -16.87 29.23 10.74
CA PRO A 298 -16.92 30.18 11.86
C PRO A 298 -18.15 30.00 12.77
N ILE A 299 -18.98 28.99 12.51
CA ILE A 299 -20.23 28.75 13.25
C ILE A 299 -20.36 27.33 13.80
N VAL A 300 -19.57 26.38 13.30
CA VAL A 300 -19.58 25.00 13.81
C VAL A 300 -18.75 24.96 15.09
N LEU A 301 -19.34 24.38 16.13
CA LEU A 301 -18.64 24.05 17.36
C LEU A 301 -18.16 22.61 17.29
N VAL A 302 -16.96 22.36 17.77
CA VAL A 302 -16.34 21.05 17.95
C VAL A 302 -16.10 20.78 19.43
N ASP A 303 -16.05 19.51 19.82
CA ASP A 303 -15.71 19.10 21.19
C ASP A 303 -14.20 18.98 21.34
N THR A 304 -13.61 19.82 22.18
CA THR A 304 -12.16 19.82 22.43
C THR A 304 -11.72 19.05 23.66
N ASN A 305 -12.67 18.65 24.50
CA ASN A 305 -12.38 18.13 25.83
C ASN A 305 -12.85 16.68 26.01
N GLY A 306 -13.60 16.14 25.04
CA GLY A 306 -14.07 14.76 24.97
C GLY A 306 -15.24 14.48 25.91
N ASP A 307 -16.03 15.49 26.27
CA ASP A 307 -17.24 15.37 27.08
C ASP A 307 -18.55 15.29 26.26
N ASP A 308 -18.41 15.09 24.95
CA ASP A 308 -19.47 15.04 23.94
C ASP A 308 -20.28 16.35 23.84
N THR A 309 -19.73 17.47 24.33
CA THR A 309 -20.37 18.79 24.27
C THR A 309 -19.55 19.73 23.40
N PRO A 310 -20.03 20.08 22.19
CA PRO A 310 -19.36 21.06 21.35
C PRO A 310 -19.20 22.42 22.05
N ASP A 311 -17.96 22.89 22.19
CA ASP A 311 -17.63 24.04 23.04
C ASP A 311 -16.72 25.08 22.36
N THR A 312 -16.11 24.72 21.23
CA THR A 312 -15.08 25.54 20.59
C THR A 312 -15.36 25.70 19.10
N LEU A 313 -15.25 26.92 18.58
CA LEU A 313 -15.47 27.18 17.15
C LEU A 313 -14.33 26.61 16.29
N ALA A 314 -14.66 26.00 15.16
CA ALA A 314 -13.70 25.43 14.23
C ALA A 314 -12.74 26.47 13.60
N ASP A 315 -13.15 27.74 13.50
CA ASP A 315 -12.30 28.83 13.00
C ASP A 315 -11.07 29.12 13.86
N ARG A 316 -10.99 28.55 15.07
CA ARG A 316 -9.79 28.62 15.92
C ARG A 316 -8.64 27.75 15.42
N TRP A 317 -8.90 26.81 14.50
CA TRP A 317 -7.86 26.04 13.80
C TRP A 317 -7.43 26.67 12.48
N ASP A 318 -8.11 27.70 11.99
CA ASP A 318 -7.76 28.34 10.72
C ASP A 318 -6.48 29.16 10.86
N PRO A 319 -5.34 28.73 10.26
CA PRO A 319 -4.06 29.44 10.38
C PRO A 319 -4.04 30.78 9.64
N ASN A 320 -5.09 31.10 8.88
CA ASN A 320 -5.28 32.38 8.19
C ASN A 320 -6.30 33.29 8.90
N SER A 321 -6.93 32.81 9.97
CA SER A 321 -7.91 33.56 10.75
C SER A 321 -7.25 34.39 11.86
N ILE A 322 -7.88 35.52 12.19
CA ILE A 322 -7.52 36.31 13.38
C ILE A 322 -7.81 35.56 14.70
N ASN A 323 -8.64 34.52 14.63
CA ASN A 323 -9.06 33.72 15.79
C ASN A 323 -8.18 32.47 16.00
N PHE A 324 -7.17 32.26 15.15
CA PHE A 324 -6.26 31.12 15.24
C PHE A 324 -5.67 30.96 16.65
N ASP A 325 -5.81 29.76 17.22
CA ASP A 325 -5.21 29.39 18.49
C ASP A 325 -4.23 28.22 18.29
N PRO A 326 -2.91 28.48 18.26
CA PRO A 326 -1.92 27.43 18.09
C PRO A 326 -1.90 26.42 19.25
N ALA A 327 -2.44 26.78 20.43
CA ALA A 327 -2.51 25.85 21.55
C ALA A 327 -3.59 24.77 21.35
N LEU A 328 -4.64 25.08 20.57
CA LEU A 328 -5.67 24.11 20.19
C LEU A 328 -5.26 23.33 18.94
N ALA A 329 -4.60 24.00 18.00
CA ALA A 329 -4.33 23.44 16.69
C ALA A 329 -3.35 22.26 16.67
N VAL A 330 -2.64 22.01 17.80
CA VAL A 330 -1.80 20.81 18.00
C VAL A 330 -2.58 19.50 17.88
N ASP A 331 -3.89 19.55 18.06
CA ASP A 331 -4.78 18.42 17.89
C ASP A 331 -5.89 18.79 16.90
N VAL A 332 -5.93 18.09 15.77
CA VAL A 332 -6.96 18.26 14.74
C VAL A 332 -8.12 17.29 14.91
N LEU A 333 -8.04 16.37 15.87
CA LEU A 333 -9.05 15.35 16.08
C LEU A 333 -10.47 15.92 16.27
N PRO A 334 -10.70 17.01 17.03
CA PRO A 334 -12.02 17.62 17.13
C PRO A 334 -12.63 18.03 15.78
N LEU A 335 -11.79 18.36 14.79
CA LEU A 335 -12.26 18.69 13.45
C LEU A 335 -12.59 17.41 12.69
N VAL A 336 -11.70 16.42 12.74
CA VAL A 336 -11.87 15.10 12.10
C VAL A 336 -13.14 14.40 12.59
N ASP A 337 -13.48 14.55 13.87
CA ASP A 337 -14.68 13.98 14.49
C ASP A 337 -16.00 14.47 13.86
N THR A 338 -15.95 15.53 13.06
CA THR A 338 -17.09 16.07 12.29
C THR A 338 -17.07 15.71 10.80
N LEU A 339 -16.05 14.97 10.35
CA LEU A 339 -15.87 14.61 8.95
C LEU A 339 -16.27 13.16 8.71
N GLY A 340 -16.27 12.73 7.45
CA GLY A 340 -16.90 11.47 7.05
C GLY A 340 -16.36 10.20 7.72
N GLU A 341 -15.11 10.15 8.19
CA GLU A 341 -14.59 8.93 8.85
C GLU A 341 -15.17 8.73 10.25
N GLU A 342 -15.39 9.81 10.98
CA GLU A 342 -15.88 9.78 12.37
C GLU A 342 -17.37 10.13 12.48
N ASP A 343 -17.93 10.77 11.45
CA ASP A 343 -19.36 11.05 11.27
C ASP A 343 -19.86 10.59 9.89
N PRO A 344 -19.88 9.26 9.62
CA PRO A 344 -20.29 8.71 8.32
C PRO A 344 -21.76 8.99 7.98
N ASP A 345 -22.60 9.23 8.99
CA ASP A 345 -24.03 9.55 8.83
C ASP A 345 -24.28 11.06 8.64
N ASN A 346 -23.23 11.90 8.75
CA ASN A 346 -23.32 13.36 8.68
C ASN A 346 -24.37 13.92 9.66
N ASN A 347 -24.33 13.43 10.90
CA ASN A 347 -25.21 13.87 11.98
C ASN A 347 -24.81 15.26 12.52
N VAL A 348 -23.53 15.61 12.37
CA VAL A 348 -22.91 16.87 12.76
C VAL A 348 -22.46 17.59 11.48
N PRO A 349 -22.72 18.90 11.33
CA PRO A 349 -22.19 19.64 10.18
C PRO A 349 -20.66 19.65 10.18
N ASP A 350 -20.05 19.36 9.03
CA ASP A 350 -18.59 19.39 8.86
C ASP A 350 -17.99 20.72 9.37
N ALA A 351 -16.98 20.61 10.22
CA ALA A 351 -16.21 21.76 10.72
C ALA A 351 -15.38 22.42 9.61
N ILE A 352 -15.07 21.69 8.54
CA ILE A 352 -14.26 22.13 7.40
C ILE A 352 -14.99 21.82 6.11
N SER A 353 -14.82 22.67 5.10
CA SER A 353 -15.14 22.38 3.70
C SER A 353 -13.93 22.61 2.82
N LEU A 354 -13.95 22.07 1.60
CA LEU A 354 -12.87 22.20 0.63
C LEU A 354 -13.31 23.06 -0.56
N GLU A 355 -12.56 24.11 -0.86
CA GLU A 355 -12.79 24.98 -2.02
C GLU A 355 -11.65 24.80 -3.03
N GLN A 356 -11.99 24.33 -4.24
CA GLN A 356 -11.00 24.13 -5.29
C GLN A 356 -10.42 25.48 -5.75
N SER A 357 -9.11 25.53 -5.92
CA SER A 357 -8.37 26.68 -6.42
C SER A 357 -7.20 26.23 -7.29
N THR A 358 -6.63 27.14 -8.08
CA THR A 358 -5.29 26.92 -8.62
C THR A 358 -4.25 27.12 -7.51
N ALA A 359 -3.14 26.39 -7.58
CA ALA A 359 -2.05 26.51 -6.61
C ALA A 359 -1.47 27.93 -6.59
N ALA A 360 -1.27 28.54 -7.76
CA ALA A 360 -0.79 29.92 -7.89
C ALA A 360 -1.73 30.98 -7.31
N ALA A 361 -3.05 30.73 -7.28
CA ALA A 361 -4.00 31.66 -6.69
C ALA A 361 -4.07 31.54 -5.17
N LEU A 362 -3.85 30.35 -4.61
CA LEU A 362 -3.90 30.11 -3.17
C LEU A 362 -2.57 30.44 -2.49
N TYR A 363 -1.46 29.94 -3.03
CA TYR A 363 -0.13 30.08 -2.45
C TYR A 363 0.57 31.35 -2.97
N ASP A 364 0.22 32.46 -2.35
CA ASP A 364 0.66 33.82 -2.69
C ASP A 364 1.85 34.33 -1.85
N GLY A 365 2.51 33.44 -1.09
CA GLY A 365 3.57 33.79 -0.15
C GLY A 365 3.11 34.34 1.19
N THR A 366 1.79 34.42 1.41
CA THR A 366 1.19 34.86 2.69
C THR A 366 0.21 33.86 3.27
N PHE A 367 -0.32 32.95 2.44
CA PHE A 367 -1.20 31.88 2.88
C PHE A 367 -0.49 30.89 3.81
N ASN A 368 -1.14 30.58 4.93
CA ASN A 368 -0.67 29.60 5.89
C ASN A 368 -1.42 28.27 5.73
N VAL A 369 -0.69 27.17 5.84
CA VAL A 369 -1.22 25.82 6.00
C VAL A 369 -1.04 25.39 7.46
N LEU A 370 -2.02 24.68 8.00
CA LEU A 370 -1.92 24.10 9.33
C LEU A 370 -1.12 22.80 9.21
N ILE A 371 0.07 22.78 9.82
CA ILE A 371 0.97 21.62 9.84
C ILE A 371 1.47 21.47 11.28
N ASP A 372 1.25 20.30 11.88
CA ASP A 372 1.69 19.96 13.25
C ASP A 372 1.36 21.05 14.29
N GLY A 373 0.14 21.58 14.23
CA GLY A 373 -0.36 22.64 15.10
C GLY A 373 0.22 24.03 14.86
N LYS A 374 1.01 24.21 13.80
CA LYS A 374 1.63 25.48 13.44
C LYS A 374 1.01 26.04 12.18
N ALA A 375 0.87 27.36 12.15
CA ALA A 375 0.65 28.10 10.92
C ALA A 375 1.97 28.18 10.16
N VAL A 376 2.09 27.37 9.10
CA VAL A 376 3.26 27.36 8.22
C VAL A 376 2.94 28.20 6.99
N THR A 377 3.64 29.32 6.83
CA THR A 377 3.53 30.16 5.64
C THR A 377 4.14 29.43 4.45
N ILE A 378 3.36 29.29 3.38
CA ILE A 378 3.80 28.63 2.16
C ILE A 378 4.32 29.68 1.18
N ASP A 379 5.45 29.40 0.55
CA ASP A 379 6.06 30.31 -0.42
C ASP A 379 5.16 30.51 -1.64
N LEU A 380 5.39 31.60 -2.37
CA LEU A 380 4.77 31.84 -3.67
C LEU A 380 4.98 30.63 -4.58
N PHE A 381 3.90 30.17 -5.22
CA PHE A 381 3.96 28.98 -6.08
C PHE A 381 5.01 29.08 -7.21
N ASP A 382 5.23 30.29 -7.76
CA ASP A 382 6.23 30.52 -8.81
C ASP A 382 7.70 30.41 -8.33
N GLN A 383 7.91 30.31 -7.01
CA GLN A 383 9.21 30.11 -6.39
C GLN A 383 9.47 28.65 -6.02
N TRP A 384 8.46 27.78 -6.14
CA TRP A 384 8.64 26.36 -5.85
C TRP A 384 9.58 25.76 -6.88
N VAL A 385 10.68 25.22 -6.37
CA VAL A 385 11.68 24.51 -7.15
C VAL A 385 11.83 23.16 -6.49
N ASN A 386 11.88 22.09 -7.29
CA ASN A 386 12.11 20.75 -6.77
C ASN A 386 13.48 20.73 -6.08
N LYS A 387 13.44 20.88 -4.77
CA LYS A 387 14.58 21.02 -3.88
C LYS A 387 14.40 19.92 -2.85
N PRO A 388 15.13 18.81 -3.02
CA PRO A 388 15.15 17.77 -2.03
C PRO A 388 15.53 18.33 -0.67
N VAL A 389 15.17 17.62 0.37
CA VAL A 389 15.53 17.95 1.74
C VAL A 389 17.04 18.14 1.85
N THR A 390 17.46 19.21 2.50
CA THR A 390 18.89 19.51 2.70
C THR A 390 19.22 19.70 4.16
N VAL A 391 20.46 19.41 4.51
CA VAL A 391 21.06 19.79 5.78
C VAL A 391 22.07 20.88 5.48
N ILE A 392 22.03 21.97 6.23
CA ILE A 392 22.99 23.07 6.14
C ILE A 392 23.80 23.18 7.42
N ASP A 393 25.00 23.75 7.32
CA ASP A 393 25.73 24.28 8.47
C ASP A 393 25.26 25.72 8.72
N SER A 394 24.49 25.91 9.79
CA SER A 394 23.91 27.19 10.20
C SER A 394 24.95 28.28 10.52
N THR A 395 26.21 27.92 10.78
CA THR A 395 27.27 28.92 11.04
C THR A 395 27.68 29.70 9.79
N ASN A 396 27.49 29.10 8.61
CA ASN A 396 27.96 29.65 7.34
C ASN A 396 26.94 29.50 6.19
N SER A 397 25.77 28.92 6.47
CA SER A 397 24.69 28.63 5.52
C SER A 397 25.14 27.79 4.32
N SER A 398 26.19 26.98 4.46
CA SER A 398 26.66 26.09 3.40
C SER A 398 25.91 24.76 3.43
N LEU A 399 25.72 24.17 2.25
CA LEU A 399 25.14 22.84 2.10
C LEU A 399 26.06 21.81 2.76
N TYR A 400 25.51 21.05 3.69
CA TYR A 400 26.19 19.92 4.33
C TYR A 400 25.83 18.61 3.62
N ALA A 401 24.55 18.39 3.32
CA ALA A 401 24.08 17.20 2.64
C ALA A 401 22.72 17.40 1.94
N THR A 402 22.42 16.53 0.98
CA THR A 402 21.13 16.49 0.26
C THR A 402 20.53 15.09 0.34
N TRP A 403 19.23 14.99 0.63
CA TRP A 403 18.48 13.75 0.63
C TRP A 403 18.12 13.31 -0.79
N PHE A 404 18.26 12.02 -1.07
CA PHE A 404 17.83 11.40 -2.32
C PHE A 404 16.95 10.19 -1.97
N PRO A 405 15.63 10.28 -2.17
CA PRO A 405 14.71 9.21 -1.80
C PRO A 405 14.91 7.94 -2.64
N ASP A 406 15.35 8.09 -3.90
CA ASP A 406 15.51 6.97 -4.83
C ASP A 406 16.86 6.22 -4.69
N GLU A 407 17.73 6.66 -3.78
CA GLU A 407 19.08 6.11 -3.63
C GLU A 407 19.14 5.20 -2.40
N GLY A 408 19.54 3.94 -2.58
CA GLY A 408 19.42 2.93 -1.54
C GLY A 408 18.02 2.33 -1.45
N GLU A 409 17.76 1.50 -0.44
CA GLU A 409 16.44 0.90 -0.23
C GLU A 409 15.45 1.88 0.44
N ASP A 410 15.95 2.76 1.33
CA ASP A 410 15.15 3.68 2.15
C ASP A 410 15.51 5.17 1.91
N GLY A 411 16.19 5.47 0.82
CA GLY A 411 16.77 6.79 0.56
C GLY A 411 18.08 7.04 1.32
N LEU A 412 18.92 7.93 0.78
CA LEU A 412 20.24 8.24 1.34
C LEU A 412 20.53 9.74 1.29
N TYR A 413 21.33 10.20 2.25
CA TYR A 413 21.95 11.53 2.19
C TYR A 413 23.26 11.46 1.43
N GLN A 414 23.44 12.34 0.45
CA GLN A 414 24.74 12.61 -0.15
C GLN A 414 25.42 13.77 0.57
N LEU A 415 26.62 13.53 1.11
CA LEU A 415 27.43 14.58 1.74
C LEU A 415 28.01 15.53 0.68
N ALA A 416 27.90 16.83 0.93
CA ALA A 416 28.42 17.87 0.03
C ALA A 416 29.96 17.91 -0.02
N SER A 417 30.63 17.39 1.02
CA SER A 417 32.09 17.42 1.13
C SER A 417 32.81 16.51 0.13
N ASP A 418 32.25 15.33 -0.13
CA ASP A 418 32.92 14.27 -0.88
C ASP A 418 31.97 13.39 -1.71
N SER A 419 30.68 13.73 -1.75
CA SER A 419 29.63 12.96 -2.43
C SER A 419 29.46 11.53 -1.91
N SER A 420 29.93 11.25 -0.69
CA SER A 420 29.65 9.97 -0.03
C SER A 420 28.20 9.89 0.43
N TRP A 421 27.69 8.66 0.51
CA TRP A 421 26.33 8.37 0.93
C TRP A 421 26.31 7.95 2.39
N ILE A 422 25.36 8.49 3.16
CA ILE A 422 25.07 8.08 4.54
C ILE A 422 23.58 7.87 4.73
N THR A 423 23.21 7.03 5.69
CA THR A 423 21.80 6.73 5.98
C THR A 423 21.12 7.87 6.74
N LEU A 424 19.78 7.84 6.79
CA LEU A 424 18.99 8.73 7.63
C LEU A 424 19.40 8.65 9.11
N ASP A 425 19.63 7.45 9.64
CA ASP A 425 20.05 7.23 11.03
C ASP A 425 21.44 7.82 11.33
N GLU A 426 22.36 7.69 10.38
CA GLU A 426 23.69 8.31 10.48
C GLU A 426 23.57 9.83 10.48
N MET A 427 22.75 10.39 9.59
CA MET A 427 22.51 11.83 9.54
C MET A 427 21.83 12.36 10.80
N ASN A 428 20.81 11.66 11.31
CA ASN A 428 20.14 11.96 12.57
C ASN A 428 21.16 12.01 13.72
N SER A 429 22.08 11.04 13.75
CA SER A 429 23.16 11.02 14.74
C SER A 429 24.09 12.21 14.60
N LEU A 430 24.41 12.66 13.38
CA LEU A 430 25.24 13.84 13.15
C LEU A 430 24.56 15.13 13.63
N ILE A 431 23.29 15.33 13.26
CA ILE A 431 22.50 16.51 13.64
C ILE A 431 22.33 16.57 15.16
N ASN A 432 21.96 15.46 15.80
CA ASN A 432 21.78 15.41 17.26
C ASN A 432 23.07 15.70 18.05
N ASN A 433 24.24 15.45 17.45
CA ASN A 433 25.53 15.71 18.07
C ASN A 433 26.17 17.03 17.64
N ASN A 434 25.58 17.75 16.67
CA ASN A 434 26.09 19.01 16.15
C ASN A 434 24.96 20.02 15.99
N ALA A 435 24.85 20.92 16.97
CA ALA A 435 23.86 22.01 16.97
C ALA A 435 24.02 23.01 15.82
N ASP A 436 25.15 22.97 15.10
CA ASP A 436 25.37 23.82 13.94
C ASP A 436 24.70 23.24 12.68
N LEU A 437 24.33 21.95 12.66
CA LEU A 437 23.63 21.33 11.53
C LEU A 437 22.11 21.52 11.65
N GLU A 438 21.50 22.07 10.62
CA GLU A 438 20.07 22.35 10.58
C GLU A 438 19.44 21.72 9.33
N ARG A 439 18.30 21.06 9.53
CA ARG A 439 17.44 20.56 8.45
C ARG A 439 16.70 21.74 7.82
N VAL A 440 16.65 21.77 6.50
CA VAL A 440 15.96 22.83 5.76
C VAL A 440 14.79 22.22 5.02
N ALA A 441 13.62 22.83 5.25
CA ALA A 441 12.38 22.53 4.56
C ALA A 441 12.54 22.63 3.04
N GLY A 442 11.79 21.81 2.30
CA GLY A 442 11.89 21.73 0.85
C GLY A 442 10.56 21.41 0.19
N TYR A 443 10.47 21.76 -1.09
CA TYR A 443 9.37 21.34 -1.96
C TYR A 443 9.87 20.22 -2.85
N VAL A 444 9.11 19.13 -2.91
CA VAL A 444 9.44 17.97 -3.70
C VAL A 444 8.28 17.66 -4.63
N GLN A 445 8.59 17.31 -5.87
CA GLN A 445 7.61 16.72 -6.78
C GLN A 445 7.73 15.21 -6.74
N GLY A 446 6.58 14.52 -6.74
CA GLY A 446 6.52 13.08 -6.82
C GLY A 446 5.13 12.61 -7.24
N PRO A 447 4.95 11.34 -7.60
CA PRO A 447 3.62 10.76 -7.77
C PRO A 447 2.81 10.86 -6.47
N VAL A 448 1.51 11.11 -6.56
CA VAL A 448 0.60 10.95 -5.41
C VAL A 448 0.25 9.46 -5.29
N GLU A 449 1.22 8.67 -4.81
CA GLU A 449 1.17 7.19 -4.80
C GLU A 449 -0.03 6.63 -4.04
N ASP A 450 -0.51 7.35 -3.03
CA ASP A 450 -1.71 7.02 -2.26
C ASP A 450 -2.97 6.89 -3.11
N LEU A 451 -3.02 7.50 -4.31
CA LEU A 451 -4.12 7.32 -5.25
C LEU A 451 -4.11 5.96 -5.96
N ALA A 452 -2.98 5.25 -5.96
CA ALA A 452 -2.87 3.88 -6.44
C ALA A 452 -3.15 2.85 -5.34
N ASN A 453 -3.48 3.28 -4.12
CA ASN A 453 -3.62 2.43 -2.94
C ASN A 453 -5.08 2.38 -2.43
N VAL A 454 -5.51 1.19 -2.01
CA VAL A 454 -6.73 0.99 -1.20
C VAL A 454 -6.42 0.16 0.04
N ASN A 455 -7.07 0.44 1.15
CA ASN A 455 -6.84 -0.31 2.39
C ASN A 455 -7.56 -1.68 2.36
N ILE A 456 -6.87 -2.74 2.79
CA ILE A 456 -7.48 -4.03 3.11
C ILE A 456 -7.80 -4.04 4.60
N ASN A 457 -9.07 -4.23 4.95
CA ASN A 457 -9.54 -4.24 6.33
C ASN A 457 -10.74 -5.19 6.52
N THR A 458 -10.61 -6.40 5.97
CA THR A 458 -11.65 -7.43 6.03
C THR A 458 -11.54 -8.26 7.32
N THR A 459 -12.54 -9.07 7.61
CA THR A 459 -12.52 -10.05 8.70
C THR A 459 -12.83 -11.44 8.18
N ILE A 460 -12.12 -12.44 8.69
CA ILE A 460 -12.26 -13.84 8.27
C ILE A 460 -12.64 -14.67 9.48
N SER A 461 -13.73 -15.41 9.37
CA SER A 461 -14.08 -16.44 10.35
C SER A 461 -13.59 -17.80 9.89
N VAL A 462 -13.05 -18.56 10.83
CA VAL A 462 -12.61 -19.94 10.63
C VAL A 462 -13.23 -20.83 11.70
N ALA A 463 -13.99 -21.83 11.26
CA ALA A 463 -14.77 -22.76 12.06
C ALA A 463 -14.49 -24.22 11.58
N ASP A 464 -15.53 -25.04 11.38
CA ASP A 464 -15.38 -26.47 11.07
C ASP A 464 -14.60 -26.73 9.78
N THR A 465 -13.38 -27.27 9.89
CA THR A 465 -12.53 -27.61 8.74
C THR A 465 -12.75 -29.01 8.20
N SER A 466 -13.64 -29.82 8.77
CA SER A 466 -13.75 -31.25 8.46
C SER A 466 -14.14 -31.56 7.00
N SER A 467 -14.73 -30.59 6.31
CA SER A 467 -15.11 -30.66 4.90
C SER A 467 -14.03 -30.14 3.94
N TRP A 468 -12.97 -29.50 4.45
CA TRP A 468 -12.01 -28.80 3.62
C TRP A 468 -11.17 -29.78 2.79
N PRO A 469 -11.00 -29.54 1.48
CA PRO A 469 -10.28 -30.45 0.59
C PRO A 469 -8.76 -30.46 0.84
N THR A 470 -8.24 -29.47 1.58
CA THR A 470 -6.82 -29.27 1.87
C THR A 470 -6.37 -29.95 3.16
N CYS A 471 -7.30 -30.45 3.98
CA CYS A 471 -6.95 -31.09 5.24
C CYS A 471 -6.16 -32.37 5.01
N THR A 472 -4.97 -32.42 5.60
CA THR A 472 -4.14 -33.60 5.69
C THR A 472 -4.00 -34.00 7.15
N SER A 473 -4.04 -35.31 7.43
CA SER A 473 -3.81 -35.82 8.78
C SER A 473 -2.69 -36.84 8.77
N ASP A 474 -1.79 -36.71 9.75
CA ASP A 474 -0.75 -37.70 10.02
C ASP A 474 -1.19 -38.74 11.07
N GLY A 475 -2.47 -38.69 11.48
CA GLY A 475 -3.05 -39.55 12.50
C GLY A 475 -2.92 -39.01 13.94
N VAL A 476 -2.26 -37.87 14.13
CA VAL A 476 -2.16 -37.15 15.42
C VAL A 476 -2.75 -35.76 15.28
N ASP A 477 -2.30 -35.02 14.28
CA ASP A 477 -2.75 -33.66 13.99
C ASP A 477 -3.47 -33.63 12.62
N THR A 478 -4.33 -32.63 12.43
CA THR A 478 -4.97 -32.33 11.15
C THR A 478 -4.57 -30.91 10.77
N ASN A 479 -3.83 -30.78 9.67
CA ASN A 479 -3.37 -29.51 9.12
C ASN A 479 -4.15 -29.26 7.84
N CYS A 480 -4.81 -28.12 7.77
CA CYS A 480 -5.59 -27.68 6.63
C CYS A 480 -5.03 -26.34 6.15
N THR A 481 -5.41 -25.94 4.95
CA THR A 481 -5.11 -24.60 4.43
C THR A 481 -6.34 -23.99 3.80
N PHE A 482 -6.44 -22.66 3.85
CA PHE A 482 -7.36 -21.92 2.99
C PHE A 482 -6.62 -20.77 2.32
N THR A 483 -7.26 -20.18 1.33
CA THR A 483 -6.72 -19.11 0.50
C THR A 483 -7.58 -17.87 0.65
N LEU A 484 -6.95 -16.75 0.98
CA LEU A 484 -7.49 -15.42 0.75
C LEU A 484 -7.01 -14.95 -0.63
N ARG A 485 -7.94 -14.87 -1.57
CA ARG A 485 -7.70 -14.40 -2.93
C ARG A 485 -8.06 -12.92 -3.05
N VAL A 486 -7.17 -12.14 -3.66
CA VAL A 486 -7.37 -10.71 -3.93
C VAL A 486 -7.18 -10.45 -5.41
N THR A 487 -8.16 -9.79 -6.05
CA THR A 487 -8.15 -9.56 -7.50
C THR A 487 -8.47 -8.10 -7.81
N GLY A 488 -7.64 -7.46 -8.64
CA GLY A 488 -7.95 -6.19 -9.28
C GLY A 488 -8.74 -6.43 -10.56
N LEU A 489 -9.86 -5.73 -10.77
CA LEU A 489 -10.84 -6.04 -11.81
C LEU A 489 -11.00 -4.90 -12.81
N ASN A 490 -11.14 -5.22 -14.10
CA ASN A 490 -11.60 -4.28 -15.15
C ASN A 490 -12.96 -4.64 -15.73
N ASP A 491 -13.42 -5.87 -15.54
CA ASP A 491 -14.76 -6.32 -15.90
C ASP A 491 -15.34 -7.12 -14.73
N VAL A 492 -16.64 -7.37 -14.73
CA VAL A 492 -17.24 -8.36 -13.82
C VAL A 492 -16.78 -9.74 -14.27
N VAL A 493 -15.93 -10.40 -13.48
CA VAL A 493 -15.36 -11.70 -13.82
C VAL A 493 -16.06 -12.80 -13.02
N ASP A 494 -16.90 -13.63 -13.64
CA ASP A 494 -17.64 -14.69 -12.92
C ASP A 494 -16.72 -15.73 -12.25
N VAL A 495 -15.53 -15.98 -12.84
CA VAL A 495 -14.43 -16.79 -12.27
C VAL A 495 -13.11 -16.21 -12.80
N PRO A 496 -12.16 -15.76 -11.95
CA PRO A 496 -10.87 -15.26 -12.41
C PRO A 496 -10.14 -16.36 -13.20
N GLU A 497 -10.11 -16.24 -14.52
CA GLU A 497 -9.31 -17.12 -15.38
C GLU A 497 -7.89 -16.59 -15.42
N ILE A 498 -6.91 -17.44 -15.10
CA ILE A 498 -5.50 -17.10 -15.35
C ILE A 498 -5.33 -16.90 -16.86
N PRO A 499 -4.80 -15.74 -17.30
CA PRO A 499 -4.40 -15.57 -18.68
C PRO A 499 -3.40 -16.68 -19.01
N ILE A 500 -3.74 -17.51 -20.00
CA ILE A 500 -2.79 -18.47 -20.54
C ILE A 500 -1.57 -17.70 -21.05
N THR A 501 -0.42 -17.90 -20.40
CA THR A 501 0.87 -17.40 -20.89
C THR A 501 1.00 -17.84 -22.36
N PRO A 502 1.26 -16.93 -23.32
CA PRO A 502 1.42 -17.32 -24.70
C PRO A 502 2.60 -18.29 -24.79
N VAL A 503 2.30 -19.57 -25.02
CA VAL A 503 3.31 -20.54 -25.40
C VAL A 503 3.81 -20.07 -26.76
N GLU A 504 5.07 -19.65 -26.85
CA GLU A 504 5.72 -19.43 -28.15
C GLU A 504 5.54 -20.72 -28.97
N GLU A 505 4.76 -20.65 -30.06
CA GLU A 505 4.50 -21.82 -30.89
C GLU A 505 5.84 -22.39 -31.34
N GLU A 506 6.11 -23.67 -31.01
CA GLU A 506 7.25 -24.36 -31.60
C GLU A 506 7.17 -24.20 -33.12
N PRO A 507 8.25 -23.79 -33.81
CA PRO A 507 8.19 -23.54 -35.23
C PRO A 507 7.83 -24.84 -35.94
N THR A 508 6.65 -24.88 -36.55
CA THR A 508 6.26 -25.97 -37.43
C THR A 508 7.24 -26.02 -38.60
N ASP A 509 7.94 -27.15 -38.71
CA ASP A 509 8.93 -27.42 -39.76
C ASP A 509 8.29 -27.23 -41.15
N PRO A 510 8.79 -26.35 -42.03
CA PRO A 510 8.13 -26.07 -43.30
C PRO A 510 8.26 -27.25 -44.27
N GLU A 511 7.11 -27.79 -44.67
CA GLU A 511 7.00 -28.76 -45.75
C GLU A 511 7.55 -28.17 -47.07
N VAL A 512 8.40 -28.95 -47.73
CA VAL A 512 9.15 -28.57 -48.93
C VAL A 512 8.23 -28.29 -50.11
N THR A 513 8.13 -27.03 -50.56
CA THR A 513 7.78 -26.70 -51.96
C THR A 513 8.54 -25.46 -52.47
N ALA A 514 8.83 -25.47 -53.77
CA ALA A 514 9.95 -24.78 -54.40
C ALA A 514 9.68 -23.33 -54.88
N SER A 515 10.77 -22.53 -54.86
CA SER A 515 11.14 -21.38 -55.71
C SER A 515 10.20 -20.17 -55.88
N SER A 516 10.66 -18.98 -55.45
CA SER A 516 11.06 -17.86 -56.35
C SER A 516 11.24 -16.51 -55.62
N SER A 517 12.50 -16.04 -55.54
CA SER A 517 13.02 -14.65 -55.63
C SER A 517 12.52 -13.47 -54.76
N GLY A 518 13.48 -12.91 -53.99
CA GLY A 518 13.59 -11.49 -53.56
C GLY A 518 13.11 -11.26 -52.12
N GLY A 519 13.87 -10.72 -51.16
CA GLY A 519 15.08 -9.92 -51.16
C GLY A 519 14.91 -8.85 -50.08
N GLY A 520 15.46 -9.05 -48.88
CA GLY A 520 15.37 -8.09 -47.77
C GLY A 520 15.92 -8.66 -46.47
N THR A 521 16.96 -8.02 -45.93
CA THR A 521 17.77 -8.44 -44.78
C THR A 521 17.08 -8.18 -43.43
N ILE A 522 16.96 -9.19 -42.58
CA ILE A 522 16.71 -9.06 -41.13
C ILE A 522 17.83 -9.82 -40.41
N PHE A 523 18.66 -9.10 -39.66
CA PHE A 523 19.66 -9.66 -38.76
C PHE A 523 19.01 -9.93 -37.40
N GLY A 524 18.74 -11.19 -37.09
CA GLY A 524 18.43 -11.68 -35.75
C GLY A 524 19.30 -12.90 -35.47
N CYS A 525 20.32 -12.76 -34.64
CA CYS A 525 21.15 -13.87 -34.19
C CYS A 525 20.58 -14.41 -32.88
N SER A 526 19.91 -15.55 -32.92
CA SER A 526 19.54 -16.34 -31.73
C SER A 526 20.75 -17.08 -31.18
N ALA A 527 21.11 -16.81 -29.93
CA ALA A 527 22.10 -17.55 -29.15
C ALA A 527 21.38 -18.59 -28.27
N GLY A 528 21.89 -19.83 -28.19
CA GLY A 528 21.48 -20.75 -27.11
C GLY A 528 21.37 -22.26 -27.38
N ALA A 529 21.66 -22.79 -28.57
CA ALA A 529 21.59 -24.25 -28.77
C ALA A 529 22.87 -24.98 -28.30
N PRO A 530 22.77 -26.10 -27.55
CA PRO A 530 23.93 -26.88 -27.12
C PRO A 530 24.66 -27.50 -28.33
N GLY A 531 25.88 -27.03 -28.62
CA GLY A 531 26.74 -27.56 -29.69
C GLY A 531 27.29 -26.54 -30.70
N SER A 532 27.01 -25.25 -30.57
CA SER A 532 27.57 -24.22 -31.46
C SER A 532 29.08 -23.99 -31.24
N PRO A 533 29.87 -23.75 -32.31
CA PRO A 533 31.31 -23.53 -32.20
C PRO A 533 31.64 -22.26 -31.40
N PHE A 534 32.71 -22.34 -30.59
CA PHE A 534 33.22 -21.28 -29.73
C PHE A 534 33.40 -19.95 -30.50
N ASP A 535 32.70 -18.90 -30.08
CA ASP A 535 32.87 -17.54 -30.61
C ASP A 535 34.01 -16.81 -29.86
N PRO A 536 35.14 -16.50 -30.54
CA PRO A 536 36.28 -15.81 -29.91
C PRO A 536 36.05 -14.30 -29.69
N VAL A 537 34.94 -13.72 -30.16
CA VAL A 537 34.67 -12.28 -30.07
C VAL A 537 34.20 -11.88 -28.65
N LEU A 538 33.43 -12.74 -27.98
CA LEU A 538 32.90 -12.45 -26.63
C LEU A 538 34.00 -12.39 -25.55
N PRO A 539 34.95 -13.36 -25.48
CA PRO A 539 36.10 -13.24 -24.58
C PRO A 539 36.99 -12.04 -24.92
N GLY A 540 37.06 -11.66 -26.21
CA GLY A 540 37.79 -10.48 -26.67
C GLY A 540 37.18 -9.16 -26.18
N MET A 541 35.85 -9.03 -26.18
CA MET A 541 35.16 -7.84 -25.68
C MET A 541 35.20 -7.73 -24.16
N VAL A 542 35.11 -8.85 -23.43
CA VAL A 542 35.29 -8.87 -21.97
C VAL A 542 36.71 -8.47 -21.57
N LEU A 543 37.74 -8.90 -22.32
CA LEU A 543 39.12 -8.47 -22.08
C LEU A 543 39.39 -7.00 -22.44
N MET A 544 38.70 -6.44 -23.44
CA MET A 544 38.75 -5.00 -23.74
C MET A 544 38.05 -4.15 -22.67
N ALA A 545 36.92 -4.63 -22.12
CA ALA A 545 36.21 -3.96 -21.02
C ALA A 545 37.03 -3.96 -19.72
N LEU A 546 37.70 -5.07 -19.39
CA LEU A 546 38.61 -5.16 -18.24
C LEU A 546 39.88 -4.31 -18.44
N GLY A 547 40.39 -4.21 -19.67
CA GLY A 547 41.48 -3.28 -20.02
C GLY A 547 41.11 -1.80 -19.84
N GLY A 548 39.86 -1.43 -20.15
CA GLY A 548 39.33 -0.08 -19.94
C GLY A 548 39.16 0.30 -18.47
N LEU A 549 38.77 -0.65 -17.62
CA LEU A 549 38.68 -0.47 -16.16
C LEU A 549 40.06 -0.30 -15.51
N TRP A 550 41.08 -1.03 -15.97
CA TRP A 550 42.45 -0.88 -15.48
C TRP A 550 43.10 0.44 -15.91
N ALA A 551 42.80 0.93 -17.12
CA ALA A 551 43.27 2.24 -17.60
C ALA A 551 42.63 3.42 -16.84
N ARG A 552 41.35 3.32 -16.44
CA ARG A 552 40.68 4.34 -15.61
C ARG A 552 41.24 4.42 -14.18
N LYS A 553 41.58 3.28 -13.57
CA LYS A 553 42.18 3.24 -12.22
C LYS A 553 43.58 3.83 -12.14
N ARG A 554 44.30 3.97 -13.27
CA ARG A 554 45.65 4.56 -13.31
C ARG A 554 45.66 6.06 -13.57
N LEU A 555 44.55 6.64 -14.03
CA LEU A 555 44.39 8.09 -14.23
C LEU A 555 43.81 8.83 -13.01
N SER A 556 43.36 8.12 -11.97
CA SER A 556 42.90 8.73 -10.70
C SER A 556 43.99 8.82 -9.62
N ASN A 557 45.25 8.52 -9.94
CA ASN A 557 46.39 8.57 -9.00
C ASN A 557 47.57 9.40 -9.55
N THR A 558 47.26 10.53 -10.19
CA THR A 558 48.18 11.66 -10.38
C THR A 558 47.48 12.96 -10.06
#